data_AF-A0A7V8ABP6-F1
#
_entry.id   AF-A0A7V8ABP6-F1
#
_cell.length_a   1.000
_cell.length_b   1.000
_cell.length_c   1.000
_cell.angle_alpha   90.00
_cell.angle_beta   90.00
_cell.angle_gamma   90.00
#
_symmetry.space_group_name_H-M   'P 1'
#
loop_
_entity.id
_entity.type
_entity.pdbx_description
1 polymer ?
#
loop_
_entity_poly.entity_id
_entity_poly.type
_entity_poly.pdbx_seq_one_letter_code
_entity_poly.pdbx_strand_id
1 'polypeptide(L)'
;MGLSAYQTVQKRVETPRETEYRLFSCVTRALMDVAELPKTEIGKRMDALDWNRRVWTFMAGDCADDNNGLPDQLRASIISLSIFVGKYRGFDRY
;
A
#
# COMPACT_ATOMS: atom_id res chain seq x y z
N MET A 1 -14.29 -13.16 30.04
CA MET A 1 -13.26 -12.10 29.89
C MET A 1 -11.97 -12.79 29.47
N GLY A 2 -11.48 -12.60 28.23
CA GLY A 2 -10.28 -13.33 27.77
C GLY A 2 -9.87 -13.21 26.30
N LEU A 3 -10.73 -12.70 25.41
CA LEU A 3 -10.39 -12.55 23.97
C LEU A 3 -9.86 -11.15 23.58
N SER A 4 -10.09 -10.13 24.42
CA SER A 4 -9.67 -8.74 24.13
C SER A 4 -8.19 -8.48 24.40
N ALA A 5 -7.56 -9.25 25.30
CA ALA A 5 -6.14 -9.13 25.59
C ALA A 5 -5.26 -9.68 24.45
N TYR A 6 -5.66 -10.78 23.80
CA TYR A 6 -4.88 -11.36 22.70
C TYR A 6 -4.82 -10.44 21.47
N GLN A 7 -5.92 -9.74 21.16
CA GLN A 7 -5.94 -8.74 20.09
C GLN A 7 -5.12 -7.49 20.42
N THR A 8 -4.97 -7.16 21.71
CA THR A 8 -4.19 -6.00 22.17
C THR A 8 -2.69 -6.32 22.25
N VAL A 9 -2.32 -7.58 22.52
CA VAL A 9 -0.92 -8.05 22.58
C VAL A 9 -0.32 -8.28 21.18
N GLN A 10 -1.11 -8.68 20.18
CA GLN A 10 -0.60 -8.80 18.80
C GLN A 10 -0.14 -7.46 18.20
N LYS A 11 -0.69 -6.33 18.66
CA LYS A 11 -0.17 -5.00 18.27
C LYS A 11 1.21 -4.65 18.86
N ARG A 12 1.71 -5.41 19.85
CA ARG A 12 2.99 -5.12 20.53
C ARG A 12 4.22 -5.84 19.95
N VAL A 13 4.09 -6.66 18.90
CA VAL A 13 5.22 -7.42 18.33
C VAL A 13 5.19 -7.45 16.79
N GLU A 14 4.66 -6.42 16.12
CA GLU A 14 4.96 -6.24 14.69
C GLU A 14 6.25 -5.42 14.59
N THR A 15 7.27 -5.99 13.96
CA THR A 15 8.43 -5.21 13.49
C THR A 15 7.98 -4.20 12.44
N PRO A 16 8.74 -3.10 12.21
CA PRO A 16 8.43 -2.15 11.13
C PRO A 16 8.23 -2.83 9.77
N ARG A 17 9.07 -3.83 9.46
CA ARG A 17 8.99 -4.62 8.23
C ARG A 17 7.73 -5.47 8.13
N GLU A 18 7.28 -6.08 9.23
CA GLU A 18 6.01 -6.82 9.25
C GLU A 18 4.81 -5.89 9.10
N THR A 19 4.90 -4.68 9.64
CA THR A 19 3.88 -3.64 9.47
C THR A 19 3.75 -3.22 8.01
N GLU A 20 4.89 -2.96 7.33
CA GLU A 20 4.93 -2.66 5.90
C GLU A 20 4.39 -3.81 5.06
N TYR A 21 4.80 -5.04 5.36
CA TYR A 21 4.31 -6.24 4.68
C TYR A 21 2.78 -6.38 4.82
N ARG A 22 2.27 -6.19 6.04
CA ARG A 22 0.82 -6.22 6.29
C ARG A 22 0.11 -5.13 5.50
N LEU A 23 0.64 -3.91 5.48
CA LEU A 23 0.06 -2.81 4.69
C LEU A 23 -0.04 -3.18 3.21
N PHE A 24 1.03 -3.69 2.61
CA PHE A 24 0.98 -4.15 1.22
C PHE A 24 -0.02 -5.29 1.01
N SER A 25 -0.05 -6.27 1.92
CA SER A 25 -1.01 -7.38 1.82
C SER A 25 -2.48 -6.90 1.83
N CYS A 26 -2.81 -5.90 2.67
CA CYS A 26 -4.16 -5.37 2.74
C CYS A 26 -4.52 -4.56 1.48
N VAL A 27 -3.60 -3.75 0.97
CA VAL A 27 -3.81 -2.97 -0.26
C VAL A 27 -3.96 -3.89 -1.46
N THR A 28 -3.07 -4.88 -1.62
CA THR A 28 -3.15 -5.86 -2.71
C THR A 28 -4.46 -6.63 -2.64
N ARG A 29 -4.89 -7.03 -1.44
CA ARG A 29 -6.18 -7.70 -1.27
C ARG A 29 -7.35 -6.80 -1.68
N ALA A 30 -7.37 -5.54 -1.27
CA ALA A 30 -8.43 -4.61 -1.68
C ALA A 30 -8.45 -4.39 -3.20
N LEU A 31 -7.29 -4.31 -3.86
CA LEU A 31 -7.21 -4.23 -5.31
C LEU A 31 -7.76 -5.48 -6.01
N MET A 32 -7.46 -6.67 -5.47
CA MET A 32 -8.01 -7.93 -5.97
C MET A 32 -9.54 -7.98 -5.78
N ASP A 33 -10.03 -7.63 -4.60
CA ASP A 33 -11.47 -7.65 -4.30
C ASP A 33 -12.25 -6.72 -5.24
N VAL A 34 -11.73 -5.51 -5.54
CA VAL A 34 -12.40 -4.60 -6.49
C VAL A 34 -12.21 -4.99 -7.95
N ALA A 35 -11.21 -5.81 -8.28
CA ALA A 35 -11.01 -6.30 -9.64
C ALA A 35 -12.16 -7.24 -10.05
N GLU A 36 -12.68 -8.03 -9.11
CA GLU A 36 -13.81 -8.95 -9.28
C GLU A 36 -15.18 -8.27 -9.34
N LEU A 37 -15.29 -7.01 -8.88
CA LEU A 37 -16.54 -6.25 -8.91
C LEU A 37 -16.96 -5.89 -10.35
N PRO A 38 -18.26 -5.63 -10.61
CA PRO A 38 -18.69 -5.04 -11.87
C PRO A 38 -17.95 -3.73 -12.18
N LYS A 39 -17.72 -3.44 -13.46
CA LYS A 39 -17.07 -2.17 -13.89
C LYS A 39 -17.87 -0.93 -13.50
N THR A 40 -19.16 -1.08 -13.23
CA THR A 40 -20.06 -0.03 -12.78
C THR A 40 -19.83 0.39 -11.32
N GLU A 41 -19.13 -0.42 -10.52
CA GLU A 41 -18.76 -0.09 -9.13
C GLU A 41 -17.55 0.86 -9.08
N ILE A 42 -17.66 2.00 -9.77
CA ILE A 42 -16.58 2.96 -9.97
C ILE A 42 -16.06 3.49 -8.63
N GLY A 43 -16.95 3.81 -7.68
CA GLY A 43 -16.56 4.35 -6.37
C GLY A 43 -15.61 3.42 -5.60
N LYS A 44 -16.00 2.15 -5.42
CA LYS A 44 -15.16 1.16 -4.73
C LYS A 44 -13.83 0.94 -5.43
N ARG A 45 -13.83 0.90 -6.77
CA ARG A 45 -12.61 0.79 -7.58
C ARG A 45 -11.70 2.01 -7.39
N MET A 46 -12.26 3.22 -7.37
CA MET A 46 -11.51 4.45 -7.12
C MET A 46 -10.93 4.48 -5.71
N ASP A 47 -11.68 4.04 -4.70
CA ASP A 47 -11.20 4.00 -3.30
C ASP A 47 -9.98 3.08 -3.14
N ALA A 48 -10.05 1.87 -3.70
CA ALA A 48 -8.92 0.93 -3.64
C ALA A 48 -7.70 1.44 -4.43
N LEU A 49 -7.92 2.06 -5.59
CA LEU A 49 -6.84 2.66 -6.39
C LEU A 49 -6.21 3.87 -5.69
N ASP A 50 -7.01 4.75 -5.06
CA ASP A 50 -6.47 5.89 -4.30
C ASP A 50 -5.72 5.41 -3.07
N TRP A 51 -6.22 4.39 -2.38
CA TRP A 51 -5.49 3.80 -1.25
C TRP A 51 -4.13 3.25 -1.67
N ASN A 52 -4.07 2.48 -2.76
CA ASN A 52 -2.81 2.00 -3.32
C ASN A 52 -1.87 3.15 -3.68
N ARG A 53 -2.38 4.20 -4.32
CA ARG A 53 -1.59 5.39 -4.67
C ARG A 53 -1.02 6.08 -3.43
N ARG A 54 -1.81 6.23 -2.37
CA ARG A 54 -1.38 6.87 -1.12
C ARG A 54 -0.28 6.07 -0.44
N VAL A 55 -0.38 4.74 -0.42
CA VAL A 55 0.67 3.88 0.13
C VAL A 55 1.98 4.04 -0.64
N TRP A 56 1.95 3.95 -1.98
CA TRP A 56 3.15 4.16 -2.79
C TRP A 56 3.73 5.57 -2.67
N THR A 57 2.89 6.59 -2.56
CA THR A 57 3.34 7.98 -2.35
C THR A 57 4.03 8.15 -1.00
N PHE A 58 3.50 7.53 0.05
CA PHE A 58 4.11 7.53 1.38
C PHE A 58 5.48 6.85 1.36
N MET A 59 5.58 5.66 0.77
CA MET A 59 6.85 4.92 0.66
C MET A 59 7.90 5.68 -0.13
N ALA A 60 7.50 6.37 -1.20
CA ALA A 60 8.42 7.20 -1.97
C ALA A 60 8.90 8.43 -1.21
N GLY A 61 8.03 9.05 -0.40
CA GLY A 61 8.41 10.14 0.49
C GLY A 61 9.43 9.70 1.54
N ASP A 62 9.21 8.54 2.17
CA ASP A 62 10.16 7.95 3.12
C ASP A 62 11.49 7.58 2.46
N CYS A 63 11.46 7.03 1.24
CA CYS A 63 12.67 6.73 0.47
C CYS A 63 13.37 7.99 -0.05
N ALA A 64 12.69 9.13 -0.15
CA ALA A 64 13.30 10.39 -0.57
C ALA A 64 14.03 11.12 0.57
N ASP A 65 13.79 10.73 1.84
CA ASP A 65 14.51 11.26 2.99
C ASP A 65 15.98 10.79 2.96
N ASP A 66 16.91 11.70 3.24
CA ASP A 66 18.35 11.42 3.30
C ASP A 66 18.73 10.56 4.52
N ASN A 67 17.86 10.49 5.53
CA ASN A 67 18.03 9.63 6.71
C ASN A 67 17.52 8.20 6.48
N ASN A 68 17.00 7.89 5.28
CA ASN A 68 16.55 6.55 4.95
C ASN A 68 17.74 5.58 4.90
N GLY A 69 17.71 4.52 5.70
CA GLY A 69 18.82 3.57 5.81
C GLY A 69 18.92 2.54 4.67
N LEU A 70 18.07 2.62 3.65
CA LEU A 70 18.11 1.70 2.50
C LEU A 70 19.18 2.12 1.49
N PRO A 71 19.76 1.17 0.73
CA PRO A 71 20.68 1.49 -0.37
C PRO A 71 20.02 2.39 -1.41
N ASP A 72 20.78 3.35 -1.98
CA ASP A 72 20.27 4.32 -2.96
C ASP A 72 19.57 3.68 -4.15
N GLN A 73 20.07 2.56 -4.64
CA GLN A 73 19.46 1.84 -5.75
C GLN A 73 18.07 1.27 -5.39
N LEU A 74 17.88 0.84 -4.14
CA LEU A 74 16.59 0.34 -3.65
C LEU A 74 15.61 1.50 -3.47
N ARG A 75 16.06 2.61 -2.88
CA ARG A 75 15.28 3.85 -2.75
C ARG A 75 14.79 4.32 -4.12
N ALA A 76 15.69 4.42 -5.10
CA ALA A 76 15.37 4.80 -6.47
C ALA A 76 14.35 3.86 -7.13
N SER A 77 14.46 2.54 -6.87
CA SER A 77 13.52 1.54 -7.39
C SER A 77 12.11 1.72 -6.79
N ILE A 78 12.01 1.96 -5.48
CA ILE A 78 10.72 2.21 -4.80
C ILE A 78 10.08 3.50 -5.32
N ILE A 79 10.87 4.57 -5.48
CA ILE A 79 10.40 5.83 -6.05
C ILE A 79 9.91 5.63 -7.48
N SER A 80 10.64 4.88 -8.31
CA SER A 80 10.23 4.55 -9.69
C SER A 80 8.89 3.82 -9.73
N LEU A 81 8.68 2.84 -8.85
CA LEU A 81 7.41 2.12 -8.72
C LEU A 81 6.27 3.06 -8.30
N SER A 82 6.52 4.00 -7.40
CA SER A 82 5.50 4.96 -6.99
C SER A 82 5.04 5.86 -8.13
N ILE A 83 5.97 6.28 -9.00
CA ILE A 83 5.68 7.07 -10.20
C ILE A 83 4.86 6.24 -11.18
N PHE A 84 5.24 4.98 -11.40
CA PHE A 84 4.50 4.06 -12.26
C PHE A 84 3.05 3.88 -11.78
N VAL A 85 2.85 3.62 -10.48
CA VAL A 85 1.52 3.47 -9.89
C VAL A 85 0.71 4.77 -9.96
N GLY A 86 1.35 5.92 -9.75
CA GLY A 86 0.70 7.23 -9.87
C GLY A 86 0.20 7.52 -11.29
N LYS A 87 0.95 7.05 -12.31
CA LYS A 87 0.62 7.20 -13.73
C LYS A 87 -0.46 6.22 -14.20
N TYR A 88 -0.40 4.96 -13.77
CA TYR A 88 -1.35 3.93 -14.20
C TYR A 88 -2.57 3.85 -13.28
N ARG A 89 -3.52 4.75 -13.50
CA ARG A 89 -4.91 4.57 -13.07
C ARG A 89 -5.62 3.89 -14.23
N GLY A 90 -6.22 2.71 -14.03
CA GLY A 90 -6.78 1.85 -15.08
C GLY A 90 -7.97 2.41 -15.88
N PHE A 91 -8.00 3.73 -16.13
CA PHE A 91 -9.04 4.48 -16.81
C PHE A 91 -8.58 5.12 -18.13
N ASP A 92 -7.29 5.01 -18.49
CA ASP A 92 -6.72 5.64 -19.71
C ASP A 92 -6.81 4.76 -20.97
N ARG A 93 -7.71 3.78 -20.96
CA ARG A 93 -8.13 3.07 -22.16
C ARG A 93 -9.63 2.83 -22.05
N TYR A 94 -10.42 3.75 -22.59
CA TYR A 94 -11.60 3.57 -23.45
C TYR A 94 -12.25 4.93 -23.67
#